data_AF-A0A9P0VWT5-F1
#
_entry.id   AF-A0A9P0VWT5-F1
#
_cell.length_a   1.000
_cell.length_b   1.000
_cell.length_c   1.000
_cell.angle_alpha   90.00
_cell.angle_beta   90.00
_cell.angle_gamma   90.00
#
_symmetry.space_group_name_H-M   'P 1'
#
loop_
_entity.id
_entity.type
_entity.pdbx_description
1 polymer ?
#
loop_
_entity_poly.entity_id
_entity_poly.type
_entity_poly.pdbx_seq_one_letter_code
_entity_poly.pdbx_strand_id
1 'polypeptide(L)'
;MLRENEIISKVLLTIDQYKGKVSSFRNGIANDDYYKSANYSRLLVWKVCLITDSLDISKWEGSLNSTRVVYSNLRGRSDLRIPWSRLDRDNAFYKEDAAIAKPLNSNNSKTAAPYGGHRKKAFKNVIERTTIDHDPLGSMGVASPSSTLSPSVSPQGLSSASDLGSALAASLEEDQDLDLLTQITLDIERIFPGNEFFHPTSTSGTSLAASRAHKYSIVRILYIWSKCNPGIGYKQGLHELVGLIYLNLCKESIAIPSTNTISTDDLKILKLYNSKYLANDTFSIFNKFINQSGIAAKYYEQESRLFESIQSFNVNLLKVDQLVHYNLTSKLKVESQLWLIRYFRLLLSRELGNDLEIVIRLWEKLICTSPSSNTTLASIPDIINFIIITLLIHIKTELITSDFSEALSLLLRYPISQVIKKYNSPEDFVHGIYKDSIHLYERRDKDLKLYEYGIKLNETYNPNLKFKMSYSGSQSRPTSQETVRKVDQSREEKLKFEKVRLEMRLKKKAQEMVKK
;
A
#
# COMPACT_ATOMS: atom_id res chain seq x y z
N MET A 1 8.42 -7.04 30.35
CA MET A 1 9.78 -6.45 30.39
C MET A 1 10.77 -7.08 29.41
N LEU A 2 10.79 -8.40 29.18
CA LEU A 2 11.74 -9.01 28.21
C LEU A 2 11.61 -8.41 26.81
N ARG A 3 10.38 -8.25 26.30
CA ARG A 3 10.11 -7.71 24.97
C ARG A 3 10.44 -6.21 24.87
N GLU A 4 10.15 -5.45 25.92
CA GLU A 4 10.45 -4.03 26.02
C GLU A 4 11.96 -3.79 26.00
N ASN A 5 12.72 -4.56 26.80
CA ASN A 5 14.18 -4.49 26.83
C ASN A 5 14.79 -4.90 25.48
N GLU A 6 14.23 -5.91 24.81
CA GLU A 6 14.64 -6.29 23.45
C GLU A 6 14.44 -5.13 22.47
N ILE A 7 13.26 -4.50 22.47
CA ILE A 7 12.98 -3.34 21.61
C ILE A 7 13.97 -2.20 21.88
N ILE A 8 14.19 -1.85 23.14
CA ILE A 8 15.13 -0.79 23.54
C ILE A 8 16.53 -1.11 23.02
N SER A 9 17.01 -2.32 23.27
CA SER A 9 18.32 -2.78 22.81
C SER A 9 18.46 -2.71 21.29
N LYS A 10 17.48 -3.24 20.54
CA LYS A 10 17.47 -3.19 19.07
C LYS A 10 17.54 -1.76 18.55
N VAL A 11 16.77 -0.85 19.14
CA VAL A 11 16.74 0.55 18.74
C VAL A 11 18.10 1.23 19.01
N LEU A 12 18.66 1.09 20.21
CA LEU A 12 19.93 1.70 20.58
C LEU A 12 21.09 1.17 19.73
N LEU A 13 21.14 -0.14 19.48
CA LEU A 13 22.13 -0.76 18.59
C LEU A 13 21.97 -0.27 17.15
N THR A 14 20.75 -0.05 16.68
CA THR A 14 20.50 0.54 15.35
C THR A 14 21.02 1.97 15.27
N ILE A 15 20.76 2.79 16.29
CA ILE A 15 21.24 4.17 16.34
C ILE A 15 22.77 4.20 16.34
N ASP A 16 23.43 3.32 17.09
CA ASP A 16 24.90 3.23 17.09
C ASP A 16 25.47 2.73 15.76
N GLN A 17 24.89 1.67 15.18
CA GLN A 17 25.30 1.11 13.89
C GLN A 17 25.32 2.18 12.79
N TYR A 18 24.31 3.04 12.76
CA TYR A 18 24.18 4.08 11.73
C TYR A 18 24.58 5.48 12.21
N LYS A 19 25.19 5.58 13.40
CA LYS A 19 25.68 6.83 14.02
C LYS A 19 24.63 7.96 14.04
N GLY A 20 23.37 7.59 14.26
CA GLY A 20 22.23 8.51 14.27
C GLY A 20 21.87 9.16 12.92
N LYS A 21 22.51 8.76 11.81
CA LYS A 21 22.29 9.34 10.48
C LYS A 21 21.20 8.58 9.71
N VAL A 22 20.09 9.25 9.41
CA VAL A 22 18.97 8.66 8.65
C VAL A 22 19.39 8.26 7.22
N SER A 23 20.26 9.01 6.57
CA SER A 23 20.77 8.66 5.23
C SER A 23 21.56 7.35 5.23
N SER A 24 22.45 7.16 6.21
CA SER A 24 23.18 5.90 6.40
C SER A 24 22.23 4.75 6.72
N PHE A 25 21.21 4.98 7.55
CA PHE A 25 20.19 3.99 7.88
C PHE A 25 19.38 3.56 6.64
N ARG A 26 18.88 4.52 5.84
CA ARG A 26 18.19 4.24 4.58
C ARG A 26 19.07 3.47 3.60
N ASN A 27 20.35 3.81 3.49
CA ASN A 27 21.30 3.07 2.67
C ASN A 27 21.53 1.64 3.17
N GLY A 28 21.61 1.43 4.49
CA GLY A 28 21.71 0.09 5.07
C GLY A 28 20.49 -0.78 4.79
N ILE A 29 19.30 -0.18 4.67
CA ILE A 29 18.07 -0.89 4.26
C ILE A 29 18.10 -1.20 2.77
N ALA A 30 18.50 -0.23 1.94
CA ALA A 30 18.60 -0.42 0.49
C ALA A 30 19.57 -1.56 0.12
N ASN A 31 20.67 -1.70 0.86
CA ASN A 31 21.74 -2.70 0.63
C ASN A 31 21.57 -4.02 1.40
N ASP A 32 20.51 -4.17 2.19
CA ASP A 32 20.24 -5.30 3.10
C ASP A 32 21.14 -5.46 4.32
N ASP A 33 22.02 -4.50 4.59
CA ASP A 33 22.84 -4.48 5.81
C ASP A 33 21.98 -4.47 7.07
N TYR A 34 20.83 -3.77 7.04
CA TYR A 34 19.95 -3.71 8.20
C TYR A 34 19.14 -4.98 8.44
N TYR A 35 18.62 -5.62 7.37
CA TYR A 35 17.80 -6.83 7.52
C TYR A 35 18.60 -8.03 8.02
N LYS A 36 19.91 -8.08 7.72
CA LYS A 36 20.82 -9.11 8.22
C LYS A 36 21.24 -8.87 9.67
N SER A 37 20.91 -7.71 10.22
CA SER A 37 21.30 -7.30 11.55
C SER A 37 20.35 -7.88 12.61
N ALA A 38 20.88 -8.35 13.74
CA ALA A 38 20.08 -8.87 14.85
C ALA A 38 19.15 -7.80 15.47
N ASN A 39 19.48 -6.53 15.24
CA ASN A 39 18.73 -5.34 15.66
C ASN A 39 17.68 -4.86 14.65
N TYR A 40 17.37 -5.65 13.61
CA TYR A 40 16.31 -5.32 12.66
C TYR A 40 14.95 -5.11 13.37
N SER A 41 14.26 -4.03 13.00
CA SER A 41 12.89 -3.72 13.39
C SER A 41 12.18 -3.03 12.24
N ARG A 42 11.12 -3.67 11.75
CA ARG A 42 10.28 -3.13 10.66
C ARG A 42 9.54 -1.87 11.09
N LEU A 43 8.99 -1.85 12.29
CA LEU A 43 8.28 -0.68 12.81
C LEU A 43 9.21 0.53 12.89
N LEU A 44 10.47 0.33 13.28
CA LEU A 44 11.47 1.40 13.25
C LEU A 44 11.70 1.94 11.84
N VAL A 45 11.86 1.06 10.84
CA VAL A 45 12.02 1.47 9.43
C VAL A 45 10.88 2.39 8.99
N TRP A 46 9.63 1.95 9.18
CA TRP A 46 8.46 2.70 8.74
C TRP A 46 8.28 4.02 9.50
N LYS A 47 8.44 4.02 10.83
CA LYS A 47 8.23 5.24 11.62
C LYS A 47 9.39 6.22 11.47
N VAL A 48 10.63 5.77 11.34
CA VAL A 48 11.76 6.67 11.06
C VAL A 48 11.63 7.28 9.67
N CYS A 49 11.33 6.47 8.65
CA CYS A 49 11.28 6.99 7.29
C CYS A 49 10.07 7.88 7.01
N LEU A 50 8.93 7.66 7.67
CA LEU A 50 7.68 8.36 7.35
C LEU A 50 7.12 9.21 8.49
N ILE A 51 7.49 9.01 9.76
CA ILE A 51 6.98 9.84 10.86
C ILE A 51 8.05 10.80 11.38
N THR A 52 9.15 10.27 11.90
CA THR A 52 10.12 11.07 12.66
C THR A 52 11.20 11.71 11.80
N ASP A 53 11.54 11.11 10.65
CA ASP A 53 12.67 11.49 9.79
C ASP A 53 13.97 11.74 10.57
N SER A 54 14.14 11.02 11.68
CA SER A 54 15.25 11.21 12.60
C SER A 54 15.50 9.97 13.44
N LEU A 55 16.77 9.66 13.69
CA LEU A 55 17.22 8.68 14.68
C LEU A 55 17.55 9.32 16.05
N ASP A 56 17.36 10.63 16.18
CA ASP A 56 17.51 11.35 17.44
C ASP A 56 16.24 11.18 18.29
N ILE A 57 16.36 10.38 19.36
CA ILE A 57 15.25 10.02 20.26
C ILE A 57 14.57 11.26 20.84
N SER A 58 15.30 12.35 21.07
CA SER A 58 14.75 13.58 21.64
C SER A 58 13.70 14.25 20.73
N LYS A 59 13.76 14.01 19.42
CA LYS A 59 12.84 14.58 18.41
C LYS A 59 11.60 13.72 18.15
N TRP A 60 11.59 12.47 18.63
CA TRP A 60 10.52 11.53 18.32
C TRP A 60 9.19 11.92 18.92
N GLU A 61 9.17 12.39 20.17
CA GLU A 61 7.94 12.75 20.86
C GLU A 61 7.17 13.86 20.15
N GLY A 62 7.84 14.92 19.73
CA GLY A 62 7.22 16.01 18.97
C GLY A 62 6.62 15.55 17.64
N SER A 63 7.34 14.71 16.90
CA SER A 63 6.89 14.17 15.60
C SER A 63 5.73 13.18 15.74
N LEU A 64 5.77 12.34 16.77
CA LEU A 64 4.68 11.42 17.08
C LEU A 64 3.44 12.18 17.53
N ASN A 65 3.59 13.18 18.40
CA ASN A 65 2.44 13.97 18.86
C ASN A 65 1.78 14.74 17.72
N SER A 66 2.57 15.43 16.88
CA SER A 66 2.04 16.22 15.76
C SER A 66 1.23 15.36 14.78
N THR A 67 1.69 14.15 14.48
CA THR A 67 0.99 13.21 13.58
C THR A 67 -0.21 12.54 14.26
N ARG A 68 -0.09 12.14 15.53
CA ARG A 68 -1.16 11.44 16.25
C ARG A 68 -2.36 12.33 16.53
N VAL A 69 -2.14 13.60 16.86
CA VAL A 69 -3.23 14.58 17.11
C VAL A 69 -4.11 14.76 15.89
N VAL A 70 -3.55 14.75 14.67
CA VAL A 70 -4.33 14.89 13.43
C VAL A 70 -5.41 13.81 13.34
N TYR A 71 -5.04 12.53 13.42
CA TYR A 71 -6.02 11.45 13.33
C TYR A 71 -7.00 11.44 14.53
N SER A 72 -6.53 11.77 15.73
CA SER A 72 -7.41 11.89 16.91
C SER A 72 -8.48 12.96 16.72
N ASN A 73 -8.12 14.12 16.19
CA ASN A 73 -9.06 15.21 15.90
C ASN A 73 -10.04 14.81 14.78
N LEU A 74 -9.56 14.17 13.71
CA LEU A 74 -10.42 13.66 12.63
C LEU A 74 -11.46 12.66 13.14
N ARG A 75 -11.12 11.83 14.12
CA ARG A 75 -12.07 10.89 14.74
C ARG A 75 -13.17 11.56 15.56
N GLY A 76 -12.95 12.78 16.03
CA GLY A 76 -13.93 13.55 16.81
C GLY A 76 -14.89 14.39 15.97
N ARG A 77 -14.62 14.53 14.67
CA ARG A 77 -15.43 15.32 13.74
C ARG A 77 -16.76 14.63 13.43
N SER A 78 -17.85 15.39 13.48
CA SER A 78 -19.21 14.89 13.22
C SER A 78 -19.39 14.43 11.78
N ASP A 79 -18.80 15.14 10.81
CA ASP A 79 -18.85 14.82 9.38
C ASP A 79 -18.06 13.56 9.00
N LEU A 80 -17.20 13.07 9.89
CA LEU A 80 -16.42 11.83 9.71
C LEU A 80 -16.90 10.69 10.62
N ARG A 81 -18.05 10.87 11.30
CA ARG A 81 -18.64 9.83 12.15
C ARG A 81 -19.13 8.68 11.27
N ILE A 82 -18.60 7.50 11.53
CA ILE A 82 -18.93 6.32 10.74
C ILE A 82 -20.33 5.81 11.12
N PRO A 83 -21.24 5.63 10.15
CA PRO A 83 -22.62 5.18 10.39
C PRO A 83 -22.72 3.66 10.59
N TRP A 84 -22.02 3.10 11.60
CA TRP A 84 -22.00 1.64 11.85
C TRP A 84 -23.38 1.01 12.07
N SER A 85 -24.34 1.78 12.59
CA SER A 85 -25.71 1.36 12.89
C SER A 85 -26.62 1.32 11.66
N ARG A 86 -26.19 1.90 10.54
CA ARG A 86 -26.90 1.88 9.26
C ARG A 86 -26.50 0.73 8.34
N LEU A 87 -25.46 -0.01 8.70
CA LEU A 87 -25.14 -1.27 8.01
C LEU A 87 -26.24 -2.29 8.27
N ASP A 88 -26.37 -3.26 7.37
CA ASP A 88 -27.24 -4.42 7.57
C ASP A 88 -26.86 -5.16 8.87
N ARG A 89 -27.85 -5.69 9.59
CA ARG A 89 -27.63 -6.31 10.91
C ARG A 89 -26.74 -7.55 10.84
N ASP A 90 -26.73 -8.19 9.68
CA ASP A 90 -25.94 -9.35 9.30
C ASP A 90 -24.51 -8.98 8.85
N ASN A 91 -24.21 -7.71 8.63
CA ASN A 91 -22.85 -7.23 8.34
C ASN A 91 -21.92 -7.42 9.54
N ALA A 92 -20.72 -7.95 9.32
CA ALA A 92 -19.74 -8.20 10.39
C ALA A 92 -19.21 -6.92 11.07
N PHE A 93 -19.56 -5.73 10.59
CA PHE A 93 -19.16 -4.47 11.17
C PHE A 93 -20.31 -3.71 11.82
N TYR A 94 -21.55 -4.21 11.74
CA TYR A 94 -22.72 -3.62 12.39
C TYR A 94 -22.48 -3.34 13.87
N LYS A 95 -22.93 -2.17 14.33
CA LYS A 95 -23.01 -1.82 15.76
C LYS A 95 -24.30 -1.09 16.05
N GLU A 96 -25.04 -1.54 17.04
CA GLU A 96 -26.21 -0.80 17.52
C GLU A 96 -25.79 0.56 18.08
N ASP A 97 -26.58 1.60 17.80
CA ASP A 97 -26.41 2.88 18.47
C ASP A 97 -26.76 2.72 19.96
N ALA A 98 -25.82 3.08 20.83
CA ALA A 98 -26.01 3.01 22.29
C ALA A 98 -27.22 3.84 22.79
N ALA A 99 -27.73 4.78 21.99
CA ALA A 99 -28.93 5.57 22.28
C ALA A 99 -30.26 4.82 21.98
N ILE A 100 -30.23 3.72 21.22
CA ILE A 100 -31.42 2.95 20.82
C ILE A 100 -31.58 1.66 21.65
N ALA A 101 -30.56 1.29 22.43
CA ALA A 101 -30.63 0.21 23.41
C ALA A 101 -31.53 0.60 24.60
N LYS A 102 -32.85 0.57 24.41
CA LYS A 102 -33.80 0.58 25.54
C LYS A 102 -33.51 -0.64 26.40
N PRO A 103 -33.45 -0.52 27.74
CA PRO A 103 -33.48 -1.70 28.59
C PRO A 103 -34.84 -2.37 28.38
N LEU A 104 -34.83 -3.59 27.84
CA LEU A 104 -36.02 -4.43 27.84
C LEU A 104 -36.41 -4.68 29.30
N ASN A 105 -37.47 -4.00 29.72
CA ASN A 105 -38.18 -4.24 30.97
C ASN A 105 -38.69 -5.68 30.96
N SER A 106 -37.98 -6.58 31.64
CA SER A 106 -38.47 -7.91 31.99
C SER A 106 -39.43 -7.81 33.17
N ASN A 107 -40.68 -7.42 32.89
CA ASN A 107 -41.81 -7.66 33.79
C ASN A 107 -42.67 -8.81 33.23
N ASN A 108 -42.45 -10.00 33.76
CA ASN A 108 -43.44 -11.06 34.08
C ASN A 108 -42.88 -12.47 33.83
N SER A 109 -42.49 -13.14 34.92
CA SER A 109 -43.18 -14.37 35.32
C SER A 109 -43.00 -14.60 36.82
N LYS A 110 -44.13 -14.62 37.52
CA LYS A 110 -44.27 -15.21 38.85
C LYS A 110 -44.38 -16.73 38.64
N THR A 111 -43.61 -17.53 39.39
CA THR A 111 -44.09 -18.52 40.38
C THR A 111 -42.95 -19.40 40.89
N ALA A 112 -42.91 -19.54 42.22
CA ALA A 112 -42.36 -20.63 43.05
C ALA A 112 -41.22 -20.23 44.01
N ALA A 113 -41.51 -20.34 45.30
CA ALA A 113 -40.64 -20.21 46.47
C ALA A 113 -40.53 -21.61 47.14
N PRO A 114 -39.83 -21.80 48.27
CA PRO A 114 -38.47 -21.36 48.65
C PRO A 114 -37.64 -22.47 49.34
N TYR A 115 -36.31 -22.36 49.30
CA TYR A 115 -35.36 -22.85 50.34
C TYR A 115 -34.10 -21.98 50.13
N GLY A 116 -33.52 -21.20 51.06
CA GLY A 116 -33.24 -21.38 52.47
C GLY A 116 -31.70 -21.38 52.63
N GLY A 117 -31.07 -20.31 53.16
CA GLY A 117 -29.62 -20.35 53.48
C GLY A 117 -28.83 -19.03 53.49
N HIS A 118 -28.83 -18.37 54.64
CA HIS A 118 -27.74 -17.59 55.29
C HIS A 118 -26.84 -16.56 54.55
N ARG A 119 -27.11 -15.29 54.90
CA ARG A 119 -26.21 -14.19 55.33
C ARG A 119 -24.69 -14.49 55.43
N LYS A 120 -23.88 -13.56 54.88
CA LYS A 120 -22.78 -12.86 55.60
C LYS A 120 -22.41 -11.53 54.90
N LYS A 121 -22.40 -10.44 55.68
CA LYS A 121 -21.90 -9.09 55.34
C LYS A 121 -20.39 -9.03 55.60
N ALA A 122 -19.64 -8.28 54.80
CA ALA A 122 -18.37 -7.70 55.23
C ALA A 122 -18.15 -6.33 54.56
N PHE A 123 -17.99 -5.32 55.40
CA PHE A 123 -17.52 -3.97 55.10
C PHE A 123 -16.08 -3.99 54.60
N LYS A 124 -15.70 -3.06 53.70
CA LYS A 124 -14.31 -2.68 53.52
C LYS A 124 -14.17 -1.18 53.32
N ASN A 125 -13.41 -0.59 54.24
CA ASN A 125 -13.05 0.81 54.31
C ASN A 125 -12.20 1.25 53.11
N VAL A 126 -12.47 2.46 52.64
CA VAL A 126 -11.70 3.19 51.62
C VAL A 126 -10.51 3.87 52.32
N ILE A 127 -9.31 3.67 51.78
CA ILE A 127 -8.11 4.45 52.10
C ILE A 127 -7.76 5.22 50.83
N GLU A 128 -7.72 6.55 50.93
CA GLU A 128 -7.28 7.49 49.90
C GLU A 128 -5.81 7.26 49.53
N ARG A 129 -5.51 7.26 48.23
CA ARG A 129 -4.15 7.46 47.72
C ARG A 129 -4.18 8.49 46.59
N THR A 130 -3.40 9.54 46.82
CA THR A 130 -3.13 10.69 45.96
C THR A 130 -2.54 10.27 44.61
N THR A 131 -3.16 10.70 43.52
CA THR A 131 -2.65 10.58 42.14
C THR A 131 -1.92 11.87 41.76
N ILE A 132 -0.65 11.76 41.37
CA ILE A 132 0.08 12.83 40.66
C ILE A 132 -0.16 12.58 39.17
N ASP A 133 -0.95 13.45 38.56
CA ASP A 133 -1.40 13.35 37.17
C ASP A 133 -0.75 14.47 36.35
N HIS A 134 0.04 14.10 35.34
CA HIS A 134 0.50 15.00 34.28
C HIS A 134 0.45 14.25 32.94
N ASP A 135 -0.77 14.04 32.45
CA ASP A 135 -1.08 13.73 31.05
C ASP A 135 -1.74 14.96 30.40
N PRO A 136 -1.08 15.69 29.47
CA PRO A 136 -1.60 16.93 28.91
C PRO A 136 -2.68 16.74 27.83
N LEU A 137 -3.28 15.56 27.69
CA LEU A 137 -4.42 15.31 26.77
C LEU A 137 -5.63 14.65 27.46
N GLY A 138 -5.68 14.66 28.80
CA GLY A 138 -6.68 13.96 29.60
C GLY A 138 -7.96 14.72 29.97
N SER A 139 -8.09 16.04 29.71
CA SER A 139 -9.28 16.79 30.14
C SER A 139 -9.99 17.52 29.00
N MET A 140 -11.00 16.87 28.39
CA MET A 140 -12.13 17.59 27.80
C MET A 140 -13.42 16.76 27.94
N GLY A 141 -14.33 17.29 28.76
CA GLY A 141 -15.63 16.78 29.16
C GLY A 141 -15.84 17.20 30.61
N VAL A 142 -16.88 17.92 31.04
CA VAL A 142 -18.25 18.12 30.55
C VAL A 142 -18.70 19.46 31.14
N ALA A 143 -19.26 20.36 30.33
CA ALA A 143 -19.97 21.54 30.83
C ALA A 143 -21.45 21.44 30.42
N SER A 144 -22.29 21.16 31.40
CA SER A 144 -23.74 21.32 31.33
C SER A 144 -24.10 22.80 31.43
N PRO A 145 -25.15 23.27 30.75
CA PRO A 145 -25.93 24.39 31.24
C PRO A 145 -27.37 23.99 31.54
N SER A 146 -27.82 24.35 32.73
CA SER A 146 -29.20 24.25 33.18
C SER A 146 -29.98 25.54 32.92
N SER A 147 -31.27 25.32 32.61
CA SER A 147 -32.47 26.13 32.85
C SER A 147 -32.84 27.36 32.00
N THR A 148 -34.00 27.17 31.36
CA THR A 148 -35.19 28.05 31.23
C THR A 148 -35.16 29.26 30.29
N LEU A 149 -35.96 29.18 29.22
CA LEU A 149 -37.20 29.96 29.03
C LEU A 149 -37.91 29.49 27.74
N SER A 150 -39.19 29.12 27.85
CA SER A 150 -40.13 28.99 26.73
C SER A 150 -40.56 30.40 26.25
N PRO A 151 -40.94 30.57 24.97
CA PRO A 151 -42.38 30.68 24.73
C PRO A 151 -42.91 30.10 23.40
N SER A 152 -44.14 29.62 23.49
CA SER A 152 -45.23 29.63 22.49
C SER A 152 -44.95 29.26 21.03
N VAL A 153 -45.47 28.10 20.63
CA VAL A 153 -45.74 27.71 19.24
C VAL A 153 -46.91 28.53 18.69
N SER A 154 -46.75 29.03 17.46
CA SER A 154 -47.87 29.30 16.54
C SER A 154 -47.50 28.72 15.17
N PRO A 155 -48.41 28.02 14.48
CA PRO A 155 -48.12 27.36 13.22
C PRO A 155 -48.36 28.33 12.06
N GLN A 156 -47.31 28.72 11.35
CA GLN A 156 -47.45 29.32 10.02
C GLN A 156 -46.48 28.64 9.07
N GLY A 157 -47.06 27.94 8.10
CA GLY A 157 -46.34 27.26 7.05
C GLY A 157 -45.80 28.23 6.02
N LEU A 158 -44.63 27.88 5.49
CA LEU A 158 -44.19 28.01 4.10
C LEU A 158 -42.82 27.34 4.06
N SER A 159 -42.80 26.03 3.84
CA SER A 159 -41.56 25.29 3.59
C SER A 159 -40.94 25.84 2.31
N SER A 160 -39.85 26.59 2.46
CA SER A 160 -39.14 27.18 1.35
C SER A 160 -38.49 26.07 0.52
N ALA A 161 -38.45 26.21 -0.81
CA ALA A 161 -37.82 25.23 -1.69
C ALA A 161 -36.32 24.98 -1.36
N SER A 162 -35.66 25.93 -0.67
CA SER A 162 -34.30 25.79 -0.16
C SER A 162 -34.17 24.77 0.97
N ASP A 163 -35.17 24.65 1.85
CA ASP A 163 -35.13 23.69 2.96
C ASP A 163 -35.27 22.25 2.46
N LEU A 164 -36.11 22.05 1.43
CA LEU A 164 -36.25 20.76 0.75
C LEU A 164 -34.98 20.38 -0.01
N GLY A 165 -34.32 21.35 -0.66
CA GLY A 165 -33.03 21.16 -1.32
C GLY A 165 -31.90 20.79 -0.36
N SER A 166 -31.84 21.43 0.82
CA SER A 166 -30.86 21.10 1.86
C SER A 166 -31.11 19.72 2.48
N ALA A 167 -32.37 19.35 2.72
CA ALA A 167 -32.71 18.03 3.24
C ALA A 167 -32.38 16.91 2.25
N LEU A 168 -32.63 17.14 0.95
CA LEU A 168 -32.28 16.20 -0.11
C LEU A 168 -30.76 16.07 -0.28
N ALA A 169 -30.01 17.16 -0.20
CA ALA A 169 -28.55 17.12 -0.25
C ALA A 169 -27.97 16.32 0.93
N ALA A 170 -28.49 16.55 2.14
CA ALA A 170 -28.09 15.80 3.32
C ALA A 170 -28.41 14.30 3.21
N SER A 171 -29.58 13.93 2.68
CA SER A 171 -29.91 12.51 2.46
C SER A 171 -28.99 11.85 1.43
N LEU A 172 -28.65 12.57 0.36
CA LEU A 172 -27.73 12.08 -0.67
C LEU A 172 -26.31 11.88 -0.13
N GLU A 173 -25.80 12.79 0.70
CA GLU A 173 -24.49 12.64 1.36
C GLU A 173 -24.48 11.45 2.32
N GLU A 174 -25.57 11.27 3.09
CA GLU A 174 -25.73 10.14 3.99
C GLU A 174 -25.75 8.79 3.26
N ASP A 175 -26.40 8.73 2.10
CA ASP A 175 -26.43 7.52 1.26
C ASP A 175 -25.04 7.23 0.66
N GLN A 176 -24.32 8.26 0.19
CA GLN A 176 -22.94 8.12 -0.28
C GLN A 176 -22.00 7.62 0.83
N ASP A 177 -22.18 8.10 2.07
CA ASP A 177 -21.40 7.66 3.22
C ASP A 177 -21.67 6.19 3.57
N LEU A 178 -22.92 5.74 3.44
CA LEU A 178 -23.30 4.35 3.66
C LEU A 178 -22.75 3.44 2.56
N ASP A 179 -22.81 3.87 1.29
CA ASP A 179 -22.24 3.14 0.15
C ASP A 179 -20.73 2.99 0.30
N LEU A 180 -20.03 4.07 0.66
CA LEU A 180 -18.60 4.06 0.95
C LEU A 180 -18.26 3.06 2.06
N LEU A 181 -18.98 3.10 3.18
CA LEU A 181 -18.77 2.19 4.29
C LEU A 181 -19.03 0.72 3.88
N THR A 182 -20.11 0.48 3.16
CA THR A 182 -20.49 -0.85 2.67
C THR A 182 -19.40 -1.41 1.76
N GLN A 183 -18.91 -0.63 0.81
CA GLN A 183 -17.83 -1.04 -0.09
C GLN A 183 -16.54 -1.38 0.68
N ILE A 184 -16.12 -0.53 1.61
CA ILE A 184 -14.92 -0.77 2.42
C ILE A 184 -15.08 -2.03 3.28
N THR A 185 -16.23 -2.21 3.92
CA THR A 185 -16.46 -3.39 4.80
C THR A 185 -16.40 -4.69 4.02
N LEU A 186 -17.06 -4.78 2.87
CA LEU A 186 -17.05 -5.96 2.00
C LEU A 186 -15.64 -6.37 1.55
N ASP A 187 -14.81 -5.40 1.18
CA ASP A 187 -13.43 -5.64 0.79
C ASP A 187 -12.56 -6.08 1.99
N ILE A 188 -12.74 -5.45 3.16
CA ILE A 188 -11.99 -5.78 4.38
C ILE A 188 -12.36 -7.17 4.94
N GLU A 189 -13.60 -7.63 4.78
CA GLU A 189 -13.96 -8.99 5.17
C GLU A 189 -13.05 -10.02 4.52
N ARG A 190 -12.66 -9.79 3.26
CA ARG A 190 -11.91 -10.70 2.40
C ARG A 190 -10.41 -10.38 2.31
N ILE A 191 -9.90 -9.46 3.12
CA ILE A 191 -8.50 -9.04 3.06
C ILE A 191 -7.55 -10.20 3.35
N PHE A 192 -6.52 -10.39 2.51
CA PHE A 192 -5.50 -11.46 2.61
C PHE A 192 -6.07 -12.84 3.01
N PRO A 193 -6.83 -13.51 2.12
CA PRO A 193 -7.42 -14.81 2.41
C PRO A 193 -6.39 -15.83 2.92
N GLY A 194 -6.74 -16.56 3.98
CA GLY A 194 -5.85 -17.55 4.61
C GLY A 194 -4.81 -16.99 5.57
N ASN A 195 -4.68 -15.66 5.72
CA ASN A 195 -3.80 -15.07 6.70
C ASN A 195 -4.41 -15.12 8.11
N GLU A 196 -3.76 -15.81 9.05
CA GLU A 196 -4.27 -16.04 10.41
C GLU A 196 -4.55 -14.76 11.24
N PHE A 197 -3.89 -13.65 10.93
CA PHE A 197 -4.14 -12.37 11.60
C PHE A 197 -5.54 -11.83 11.27
N PHE A 198 -6.00 -12.02 10.04
CA PHE A 198 -7.31 -11.56 9.54
C PHE A 198 -8.36 -12.66 9.49
N HIS A 199 -7.94 -13.92 9.46
CA HIS A 199 -8.80 -15.10 9.34
C HIS A 199 -8.29 -16.19 10.27
N PRO A 200 -8.46 -16.01 11.59
CA PRO A 200 -7.94 -16.96 12.56
C PRO A 200 -8.65 -18.32 12.44
N THR A 201 -7.87 -19.38 12.48
CA THR A 201 -8.34 -20.77 12.57
C THR A 201 -8.25 -21.25 14.02
N SER A 202 -8.83 -22.42 14.32
CA SER A 202 -8.77 -23.03 15.67
C SER A 202 -7.35 -23.26 16.19
N THR A 203 -6.35 -23.31 15.32
CA THR A 203 -4.93 -23.50 15.65
C THR A 203 -4.12 -22.21 15.66
N SER A 204 -4.72 -21.08 15.25
CA SER A 204 -4.02 -19.81 15.14
C SER A 204 -3.82 -19.11 16.49
N GLY A 205 -2.73 -18.35 16.62
CA GLY A 205 -2.43 -17.58 17.84
C GLY A 205 -3.27 -16.30 18.01
N THR A 206 -4.08 -15.93 17.02
CA THR A 206 -4.90 -14.71 17.03
C THR A 206 -6.35 -15.07 17.33
N SER A 207 -6.99 -14.41 18.29
CA SER A 207 -8.42 -14.66 18.56
C SER A 207 -9.33 -14.02 17.51
N LEU A 208 -10.51 -14.60 17.29
CA LEU A 208 -11.52 -14.01 16.39
C LEU A 208 -11.89 -12.58 16.80
N ALA A 209 -11.96 -12.30 18.10
CA ALA A 209 -12.22 -10.96 18.62
C ALA A 209 -11.09 -9.97 18.29
N ALA A 210 -9.82 -10.38 18.43
CA ALA A 210 -8.68 -9.56 18.06
C ALA A 210 -8.65 -9.28 16.55
N SER A 211 -8.87 -10.32 15.73
CA SER A 211 -8.96 -10.18 14.28
C SER A 211 -10.06 -9.21 13.85
N ARG A 212 -11.24 -9.31 14.47
CA ARG A 212 -12.35 -8.37 14.25
C ARG A 212 -11.97 -6.94 14.65
N ALA A 213 -11.30 -6.75 15.79
CA ALA A 213 -10.84 -5.44 16.22
C ALA A 213 -9.82 -4.81 15.24
N HIS A 214 -8.90 -5.61 14.69
CA HIS A 214 -7.97 -5.18 13.65
C HIS A 214 -8.70 -4.74 12.38
N LYS A 215 -9.62 -5.56 11.86
CA LYS A 215 -10.46 -5.20 10.70
C LYS A 215 -11.25 -3.91 10.95
N TYR A 216 -11.88 -3.75 12.12
CA TYR A 216 -12.58 -2.52 12.49
C TYR A 216 -11.66 -1.29 12.49
N SER A 217 -10.43 -1.44 12.96
CA SER A 217 -9.46 -0.35 12.96
C SER A 217 -9.12 0.06 11.53
N ILE A 218 -8.93 -0.90 10.62
CA ILE A 218 -8.60 -0.63 9.23
C ILE A 218 -9.77 0.01 8.47
N VAL A 219 -11.01 -0.49 8.65
CA VAL A 219 -12.22 0.13 8.06
C VAL A 219 -12.30 1.60 8.48
N ARG A 220 -12.10 1.89 9.77
CA ARG A 220 -12.13 3.26 10.28
C ARG A 220 -11.05 4.14 9.66
N ILE A 221 -9.82 3.64 9.58
CA ILE A 221 -8.69 4.36 8.97
C ILE A 221 -9.02 4.70 7.52
N LEU A 222 -9.48 3.73 6.73
CA LEU A 222 -9.82 3.94 5.32
C LEU A 222 -10.99 4.88 5.14
N TYR A 223 -12.07 4.70 5.89
CA TYR A 223 -13.25 5.55 5.76
C TYR A 223 -12.89 7.02 6.00
N ILE A 224 -12.19 7.30 7.11
CA ILE A 224 -11.72 8.66 7.43
C ILE A 224 -10.74 9.15 6.35
N TRP A 225 -9.80 8.32 5.91
CA TRP A 225 -8.83 8.70 4.89
C TRP A 225 -9.51 9.05 3.56
N SER A 226 -10.47 8.25 3.12
CA SER A 226 -11.21 8.46 1.88
C SER A 226 -12.04 9.73 1.90
N LYS A 227 -12.73 10.04 3.02
CA LYS A 227 -13.45 11.32 3.17
C LYS A 227 -12.50 12.53 3.24
N CYS A 228 -11.31 12.37 3.80
CA CYS A 228 -10.28 13.42 3.81
C CYS A 228 -9.60 13.63 2.45
N ASN A 229 -9.71 12.67 1.51
CA ASN A 229 -9.08 12.73 0.19
C ASN A 229 -10.14 12.53 -0.91
N PRO A 230 -11.14 13.43 -1.05
CA PRO A 230 -12.28 13.23 -1.96
C PRO A 230 -11.88 13.15 -3.44
N GLY A 231 -10.77 13.78 -3.84
CA GLY A 231 -10.22 13.66 -5.20
C GLY A 231 -9.69 12.26 -5.54
N ILE A 232 -9.46 11.41 -4.54
CA ILE A 232 -9.07 10.01 -4.71
C ILE A 232 -10.25 9.08 -4.35
N GLY A 233 -10.91 9.37 -3.22
CA GLY A 233 -11.96 8.53 -2.65
C GLY A 233 -11.44 7.16 -2.20
N TYR A 234 -12.36 6.24 -1.95
CA TYR A 234 -11.99 4.83 -1.81
C TYR A 234 -11.95 4.16 -3.19
N LYS A 235 -10.86 3.46 -3.48
CA LYS A 235 -10.74 2.57 -4.64
C LYS A 235 -10.36 1.18 -4.16
N GLN A 236 -10.99 0.16 -4.75
CA GLN A 236 -10.67 -1.23 -4.44
C GLN A 236 -9.17 -1.48 -4.61
N GLY A 237 -8.58 -2.12 -3.59
CA GLY A 237 -7.14 -2.36 -3.47
C GLY A 237 -6.45 -1.51 -2.40
N LEU A 238 -6.98 -0.31 -2.07
CA LEU A 238 -6.43 0.51 -0.97
C LEU A 238 -6.47 -0.21 0.38
N HIS A 239 -7.47 -1.06 0.59
CA HIS A 239 -7.59 -1.91 1.78
C HIS A 239 -6.42 -2.87 1.97
N GLU A 240 -5.87 -3.41 0.88
CA GLU A 240 -4.69 -4.27 0.95
C GLU A 240 -3.45 -3.46 1.32
N LEU A 241 -3.29 -2.26 0.74
CA LEU A 241 -2.15 -1.40 1.03
C LEU A 241 -2.09 -1.02 2.52
N VAL A 242 -3.19 -0.47 3.05
CA VAL A 242 -3.26 -0.10 4.48
C VAL A 242 -3.24 -1.32 5.38
N GLY A 243 -3.84 -2.44 4.97
CA GLY A 243 -3.92 -3.65 5.78
C GLY A 243 -2.54 -4.29 5.96
N LEU A 244 -1.70 -4.27 4.92
CA LEU A 244 -0.33 -4.75 5.00
C LEU A 244 0.53 -3.86 5.92
N ILE A 245 0.38 -2.54 5.83
CA ILE A 245 1.05 -1.59 6.74
C ILE A 245 0.60 -1.84 8.18
N TYR A 246 -0.71 -1.91 8.42
CA TYR A 246 -1.29 -2.14 9.75
C TYR A 246 -0.79 -3.45 10.36
N LEU A 247 -0.83 -4.55 9.60
CA LEU A 247 -0.35 -5.87 10.02
C LEU A 247 1.09 -5.80 10.53
N ASN A 248 1.98 -5.19 9.74
CA ASN A 248 3.41 -5.13 10.07
C ASN A 248 3.70 -4.24 11.27
N LEU A 249 3.02 -3.10 11.39
CA LEU A 249 3.13 -2.25 12.59
C LEU A 249 2.56 -2.96 13.83
N CYS A 250 1.46 -3.70 13.69
CA CYS A 250 0.84 -4.41 14.80
C CYS A 250 1.75 -5.51 15.37
N LYS A 251 2.46 -6.26 14.50
CA LYS A 251 3.36 -7.35 14.91
C LYS A 251 4.43 -6.92 15.91
N GLU A 252 4.98 -5.71 15.76
CA GLU A 252 6.03 -5.18 16.64
C GLU A 252 5.52 -4.25 17.74
N SER A 253 4.25 -3.83 17.69
CA SER A 253 3.68 -2.93 18.70
C SER A 253 3.49 -3.62 20.06
N ILE A 254 3.60 -2.84 21.14
CA ILE A 254 3.46 -3.30 22.52
C ILE A 254 2.52 -2.41 23.33
N ALA A 255 1.90 -2.95 24.37
CA ALA A 255 1.29 -2.11 25.41
C ALA A 255 2.39 -1.64 26.36
N ILE A 256 2.45 -0.34 26.63
CA ILE A 256 3.43 0.21 27.59
C ILE A 256 2.83 0.09 29.00
N PRO A 257 3.51 -0.60 29.94
CA PRO A 257 3.07 -0.68 31.33
C PRO A 257 3.06 0.71 32.01
N SER A 258 2.08 0.96 32.87
CA SER A 258 2.02 2.19 33.69
C SER A 258 2.92 2.13 34.94
N THR A 259 4.00 1.34 34.90
CA THR A 259 4.90 1.16 36.04
C THR A 259 6.00 2.22 36.05
N ASN A 260 6.33 2.76 37.22
CA ASN A 260 7.42 3.74 37.40
C ASN A 260 8.83 3.12 37.31
N THR A 261 8.96 1.92 36.74
CA THR A 261 10.21 1.15 36.66
C THR A 261 10.99 1.41 35.38
N ILE A 262 10.39 2.10 34.40
CA ILE A 262 10.99 2.39 33.10
C ILE A 262 11.62 3.79 33.16
N SER A 263 12.88 3.92 32.73
CA SER A 263 13.54 5.22 32.68
C SER A 263 12.85 6.16 31.69
N THR A 264 13.02 7.48 31.88
CA THR A 264 12.43 8.48 30.98
C THR A 264 12.91 8.34 29.54
N ASP A 265 14.16 7.90 29.34
CA ASP A 265 14.75 7.75 28.00
C ASP A 265 14.29 6.45 27.32
N ASP A 266 14.18 5.36 28.07
CA ASP A 266 13.58 4.11 27.57
C ASP A 266 12.12 4.33 27.18
N LEU A 267 11.38 5.11 27.98
CA LEU A 267 9.99 5.43 27.69
C LEU A 267 9.84 6.19 26.35
N LYS A 268 10.78 7.08 26.00
CA LYS A 268 10.77 7.77 24.69
C LYS A 268 10.90 6.77 23.54
N ILE A 269 11.73 5.74 23.70
CA ILE A 269 11.86 4.66 22.71
C ILE A 269 10.56 3.84 22.65
N LEU A 270 10.03 3.40 23.78
CA LEU A 270 8.83 2.57 23.82
C LEU A 270 7.59 3.32 23.29
N LYS A 271 7.50 4.65 23.46
CA LYS A 271 6.44 5.49 22.85
C LYS A 271 6.34 5.33 21.33
N LEU A 272 7.45 5.01 20.66
CA LEU A 272 7.49 4.71 19.23
C LEU A 272 6.74 3.40 18.91
N TYR A 273 6.74 2.41 19.81
CA TYR A 273 6.11 1.09 19.63
C TYR A 273 4.75 0.95 20.32
N ASN A 274 4.18 2.04 20.84
CA ASN A 274 2.95 1.99 21.62
C ASN A 274 1.73 1.59 20.77
N SER A 275 1.18 0.41 21.07
CA SER A 275 -0.03 -0.14 20.44
C SER A 275 -1.28 0.74 20.59
N LYS A 276 -1.37 1.58 21.64
CA LYS A 276 -2.47 2.55 21.83
C LYS A 276 -2.62 3.49 20.63
N TYR A 277 -1.51 3.84 19.99
CA TYR A 277 -1.48 4.76 18.85
C TYR A 277 -1.31 4.05 17.50
N LEU A 278 -1.46 2.72 17.44
CA LEU A 278 -1.30 1.95 16.21
C LEU A 278 -2.16 2.49 15.06
N ALA A 279 -3.42 2.85 15.33
CA ALA A 279 -4.30 3.40 14.31
C ALA A 279 -3.87 4.79 13.83
N ASN A 280 -3.44 5.66 14.75
CA ASN A 280 -2.94 7.00 14.44
C ASN A 280 -1.68 6.94 13.57
N ASP A 281 -0.75 6.07 13.95
CA ASP A 281 0.52 5.89 13.25
C ASP A 281 0.28 5.25 11.88
N THR A 282 -0.61 4.26 11.79
CA THR A 282 -1.02 3.65 10.51
C THR A 282 -1.66 4.67 9.58
N PHE A 283 -2.60 5.51 10.07
CA PHE A 283 -3.23 6.56 9.26
C PHE A 283 -2.19 7.53 8.71
N SER A 284 -1.28 8.00 9.57
CA SER A 284 -0.26 8.98 9.20
C SER A 284 0.74 8.42 8.19
N ILE A 285 1.18 7.17 8.41
CA ILE A 285 2.06 6.44 7.49
C ILE A 285 1.36 6.20 6.16
N PHE A 286 0.14 5.68 6.16
CA PHE A 286 -0.63 5.41 4.94
C PHE A 286 -0.86 6.69 4.14
N ASN A 287 -1.26 7.79 4.81
CA ASN A 287 -1.45 9.07 4.16
C ASN A 287 -0.18 9.59 3.50
N LYS A 288 0.97 9.57 4.19
CA LYS A 288 2.25 9.97 3.59
C LYS A 288 2.68 9.03 2.49
N PHE A 289 2.55 7.72 2.69
CA PHE A 289 2.95 6.71 1.73
C PHE A 289 2.15 6.79 0.43
N ILE A 290 0.84 7.07 0.47
CA ILE A 290 0.01 7.20 -0.73
C ILE A 290 0.17 8.56 -1.39
N ASN A 291 0.12 9.65 -0.62
CA ASN A 291 0.07 11.00 -1.18
C ASN A 291 1.46 11.57 -1.52
N GLN A 292 2.47 11.37 -0.68
CA GLN A 292 3.80 11.98 -0.88
C GLN A 292 4.71 11.15 -1.80
N SER A 293 4.34 9.91 -2.10
CA SER A 293 5.09 9.04 -3.01
C SER A 293 4.77 9.23 -4.50
N GLY A 294 3.76 10.04 -4.81
CA GLY A 294 3.22 10.12 -6.17
C GLY A 294 2.34 8.93 -6.57
N ILE A 295 2.14 7.93 -5.70
CA ILE A 295 1.21 6.81 -5.94
C ILE A 295 -0.22 7.33 -6.18
N ALA A 296 -0.71 8.21 -5.29
CA ALA A 296 -2.01 8.86 -5.45
C ALA A 296 -2.15 9.53 -6.81
N ALA A 297 -1.25 10.46 -7.10
CA ALA A 297 -1.26 11.29 -8.30
C ALA A 297 -1.19 10.47 -9.60
N LYS A 298 -0.37 9.41 -9.64
CA LYS A 298 -0.19 8.61 -10.86
C LYS A 298 -1.22 7.49 -11.04
N TYR A 299 -1.70 6.87 -9.96
CA TYR A 299 -2.48 5.63 -10.06
C TYR A 299 -3.94 5.76 -9.58
N TYR A 300 -4.27 6.78 -8.80
CA TYR A 300 -5.54 6.85 -8.08
C TYR A 300 -6.36 8.11 -8.32
N GLU A 301 -5.75 9.30 -8.43
CA GLU A 301 -6.50 10.57 -8.56
C GLU A 301 -7.28 10.65 -9.88
N GLN A 302 -6.64 10.33 -11.01
CA GLN A 302 -7.25 10.46 -12.33
C GLN A 302 -6.92 9.25 -13.20
N GLU A 303 -7.93 8.71 -13.90
CA GLU A 303 -7.72 7.57 -14.82
C GLU A 303 -6.79 7.95 -15.99
N SER A 304 -6.83 9.20 -16.47
CA SER A 304 -5.90 9.70 -17.50
C SER A 304 -4.43 9.54 -17.10
N ARG A 305 -4.08 9.85 -15.83
CA ARG A 305 -2.71 9.70 -15.28
C ARG A 305 -2.29 8.25 -15.17
N LEU A 306 -3.23 7.37 -14.84
CA LEU A 306 -3.00 5.93 -14.85
C LEU A 306 -2.70 5.43 -16.27
N PHE A 307 -3.46 5.87 -17.27
CA PHE A 307 -3.20 5.56 -18.67
C PHE A 307 -1.87 6.16 -19.17
N GLU A 308 -1.52 7.39 -18.79
CA GLU A 308 -0.19 7.97 -19.04
C GLU A 308 0.93 7.10 -18.47
N SER A 309 0.73 6.57 -17.25
CA SER A 309 1.70 5.66 -16.61
C SER A 309 1.83 4.34 -17.37
N ILE A 310 0.73 3.79 -17.88
CA ILE A 310 0.73 2.59 -18.74
C ILE A 310 1.50 2.86 -20.06
N GLN A 311 1.28 4.03 -20.68
CA GLN A 311 2.01 4.40 -21.90
C GLN A 311 3.50 4.60 -21.62
N SER A 312 3.84 5.27 -20.52
CA SER A 312 5.24 5.42 -20.07
C SER A 312 5.90 4.07 -19.84
N PHE A 313 5.20 3.12 -19.21
CA PHE A 313 5.66 1.75 -19.06
C PHE A 313 5.95 1.09 -20.42
N ASN A 314 5.04 1.16 -21.39
CA ASN A 314 5.25 0.56 -22.71
C ASN A 314 6.47 1.16 -23.42
N VAL A 315 6.67 2.48 -23.33
CA VAL A 315 7.86 3.16 -23.87
C VAL A 315 9.14 2.66 -23.19
N ASN A 316 9.14 2.55 -21.86
CA ASN A 316 10.29 2.07 -21.11
C ASN A 316 10.58 0.59 -21.43
N LEU A 317 9.55 -0.25 -21.54
CA LEU A 317 9.69 -1.66 -21.94
C LEU A 317 10.28 -1.77 -23.34
N LEU A 318 9.85 -0.95 -24.31
CA LEU A 318 10.45 -0.91 -25.64
C LEU A 318 11.94 -0.56 -25.58
N LYS A 319 12.33 0.41 -24.76
CA LYS A 319 13.73 0.85 -24.61
C LYS A 319 14.60 -0.22 -23.95
N VAL A 320 14.08 -0.93 -22.96
CA VAL A 320 14.82 -1.94 -22.20
C VAL A 320 14.82 -3.31 -22.88
N ASP A 321 13.68 -3.77 -23.39
CA ASP A 321 13.52 -5.06 -24.05
C ASP A 321 12.52 -5.01 -25.22
N GLN A 322 13.05 -4.72 -26.40
CA GLN A 322 12.27 -4.62 -27.63
C GLN A 322 11.54 -5.92 -28.00
N LEU A 323 12.09 -7.08 -27.66
CA LEU A 323 11.51 -8.37 -28.04
C LEU A 323 10.27 -8.68 -27.20
N VAL A 324 10.36 -8.48 -25.88
CA VAL A 324 9.18 -8.63 -24.99
C VAL A 324 8.11 -7.62 -25.39
N HIS A 325 8.48 -6.36 -25.63
CA HIS A 325 7.54 -5.34 -26.11
C HIS A 325 6.86 -5.75 -27.41
N TYR A 326 7.63 -6.14 -28.45
CA TYR A 326 7.08 -6.55 -29.73
C TYR A 326 6.15 -7.76 -29.60
N ASN A 327 6.54 -8.76 -28.80
CA ASN A 327 5.74 -9.95 -28.61
C ASN A 327 4.39 -9.62 -27.97
N LEU A 328 4.37 -8.84 -26.89
CA LEU A 328 3.13 -8.47 -26.20
C LEU A 328 2.25 -7.53 -27.04
N THR A 329 2.82 -6.44 -27.55
CA THR A 329 2.06 -5.36 -28.20
C THR A 329 1.71 -5.68 -29.65
N SER A 330 2.67 -6.13 -30.45
CA SER A 330 2.50 -6.24 -31.91
C SER A 330 2.06 -7.64 -32.36
N LYS A 331 2.71 -8.68 -31.82
CA LYS A 331 2.42 -10.08 -32.20
C LYS A 331 1.15 -10.59 -31.53
N LEU A 332 1.08 -10.50 -30.20
CA LEU A 332 -0.05 -11.02 -29.43
C LEU A 332 -1.18 -9.99 -29.26
N LYS A 333 -0.89 -8.69 -29.42
CA LYS A 333 -1.86 -7.60 -29.24
C LYS A 333 -2.53 -7.63 -27.85
N VAL A 334 -1.75 -7.98 -26.83
CA VAL A 334 -2.19 -7.91 -25.44
C VAL A 334 -2.26 -6.45 -25.02
N GLU A 335 -3.45 -6.01 -24.66
CA GLU A 335 -3.66 -4.68 -24.12
C GLU A 335 -3.04 -4.54 -22.72
N SER A 336 -2.08 -3.62 -22.57
CA SER A 336 -1.34 -3.49 -21.31
C SER A 336 -2.23 -3.15 -20.11
N GLN A 337 -3.37 -2.45 -20.32
CA GLN A 337 -4.32 -2.13 -19.25
C GLN A 337 -4.92 -3.35 -18.56
N LEU A 338 -5.04 -4.49 -19.25
CA LEU A 338 -5.71 -5.68 -18.71
C LEU A 338 -4.99 -6.26 -17.48
N TRP A 339 -3.69 -6.02 -17.37
CA TRP A 339 -2.87 -6.55 -16.28
C TRP A 339 -2.15 -5.45 -15.48
N LEU A 340 -1.71 -4.35 -16.12
CA LEU A 340 -0.97 -3.28 -15.43
C LEU A 340 -1.78 -2.50 -14.41
N ILE A 341 -3.09 -2.32 -14.60
CA ILE A 341 -3.93 -1.57 -13.64
C ILE A 341 -3.81 -2.19 -12.25
N ARG A 342 -3.87 -3.52 -12.16
CA ARG A 342 -3.71 -4.25 -10.90
C ARG A 342 -2.30 -4.10 -10.34
N TYR A 343 -1.28 -4.28 -11.18
CA TYR A 343 0.13 -4.18 -10.77
C TYR A 343 0.44 -2.83 -10.15
N PHE A 344 -0.03 -1.74 -10.78
CA PHE A 344 0.15 -0.37 -10.29
C PHE A 344 -0.67 -0.07 -9.04
N ARG A 345 -1.97 -0.37 -9.03
CA ARG A 345 -2.82 -0.05 -7.87
C ARG A 345 -2.39 -0.83 -6.64
N LEU A 346 -2.06 -2.11 -6.79
CA LEU A 346 -1.67 -2.97 -5.67
C LEU A 346 -0.17 -2.96 -5.38
N LEU A 347 0.62 -2.14 -6.08
CA LEU A 347 2.07 -2.01 -5.90
C LEU A 347 2.77 -3.39 -5.87
N LEU A 348 2.36 -4.25 -6.82
CA LEU A 348 2.82 -5.63 -7.00
C LEU A 348 2.51 -6.60 -5.85
N SER A 349 1.67 -6.23 -4.88
CA SER A 349 1.36 -7.10 -3.73
C SER A 349 0.80 -8.47 -4.13
N ARG A 350 0.05 -8.53 -5.24
CA ARG A 350 -0.51 -9.80 -5.76
C ARG A 350 0.48 -10.59 -6.63
N GLU A 351 1.45 -9.92 -7.24
CA GLU A 351 2.38 -10.54 -8.20
C GLU A 351 3.61 -11.13 -7.49
N LEU A 352 3.96 -10.58 -6.34
CA LEU A 352 5.01 -11.11 -5.48
C LEU A 352 4.52 -12.27 -4.59
N GLY A 353 3.31 -12.76 -4.85
CA GLY A 353 2.74 -13.96 -4.24
C GLY A 353 2.02 -13.70 -2.92
N ASN A 354 1.63 -14.81 -2.27
CA ASN A 354 0.92 -14.75 -0.99
C ASN A 354 1.85 -14.47 0.21
N ASP A 355 3.17 -14.50 -0.02
CA ASP A 355 4.13 -14.16 1.01
C ASP A 355 4.23 -12.63 1.18
N LEU A 356 3.46 -12.12 2.13
CA LEU A 356 3.43 -10.71 2.47
C LEU A 356 4.79 -10.17 2.95
N GLU A 357 5.71 -11.04 3.37
CA GLU A 357 7.07 -10.65 3.78
C GLU A 357 7.89 -10.12 2.60
N ILE A 358 7.75 -10.74 1.42
CA ILE A 358 8.44 -10.31 0.18
C ILE A 358 7.93 -8.93 -0.24
N VAL A 359 6.61 -8.74 -0.21
CA VAL A 359 5.96 -7.48 -0.58
C VAL A 359 6.42 -6.35 0.32
N ILE A 360 6.34 -6.55 1.64
CA ILE A 360 6.66 -5.47 2.59
C ILE A 360 8.15 -5.10 2.55
N ARG A 361 9.05 -6.07 2.35
CA ARG A 361 10.49 -5.81 2.19
C ARG A 361 10.79 -4.96 0.96
N LEU A 362 10.11 -5.21 -0.15
CA LEU A 362 10.22 -4.37 -1.32
C LEU A 362 9.74 -2.94 -1.02
N TRP A 363 8.60 -2.79 -0.34
CA TRP A 363 8.08 -1.46 0.02
C TRP A 363 8.99 -0.71 0.99
N GLU A 364 9.59 -1.39 1.96
CA GLU A 364 10.59 -0.82 2.87
C GLU A 364 11.79 -0.27 2.08
N LYS A 365 12.29 -1.03 1.09
CA LYS A 365 13.36 -0.55 0.19
C LYS A 365 12.92 0.68 -0.60
N LEU A 366 11.72 0.67 -1.18
CA LEU A 366 11.15 1.79 -1.95
C LEU A 366 11.02 3.08 -1.13
N ILE A 367 10.58 2.98 0.13
CA ILE A 367 10.46 4.13 1.04
C ILE A 367 11.85 4.70 1.40
N CYS A 368 12.87 3.84 1.45
CA CYS A 368 14.24 4.23 1.75
C CYS A 368 15.02 4.73 0.53
N THR A 369 14.50 4.56 -0.69
CA THR A 369 15.20 4.96 -1.90
C THR A 369 15.37 6.47 -1.97
N SER A 370 16.60 6.96 -1.86
CA SER A 370 16.93 8.35 -2.14
C SER A 370 17.47 8.47 -3.58
N PRO A 371 16.67 8.87 -4.58
CA PRO A 371 17.22 9.37 -5.83
C PRO A 371 18.12 10.59 -5.55
N SER A 372 19.10 10.80 -6.42
CA SER A 372 20.04 11.93 -6.39
C SER A 372 19.39 13.31 -6.53
N SER A 373 18.07 13.40 -6.70
CA SER A 373 17.28 14.64 -6.66
C SER A 373 16.35 14.63 -5.45
N ASN A 374 16.27 15.77 -4.75
CA ASN A 374 15.67 16.04 -3.42
C ASN A 374 14.20 15.64 -3.13
N THR A 375 13.59 14.66 -3.82
CA THR A 375 12.25 14.16 -3.48
C THR A 375 12.23 12.63 -3.42
N THR A 376 12.60 12.08 -2.25
CA THR A 376 12.79 10.64 -1.99
C THR A 376 11.58 9.78 -2.34
N LEU A 377 10.37 10.26 -2.05
CA LEU A 377 9.15 9.45 -2.20
C LEU A 377 8.53 9.53 -3.60
N ALA A 378 8.63 10.66 -4.30
CA ALA A 378 7.91 10.91 -5.56
C ALA A 378 8.29 9.98 -6.72
N SER A 379 9.42 9.26 -6.61
CA SER A 379 9.92 8.34 -7.64
C SER A 379 9.38 6.92 -7.54
N ILE A 380 8.61 6.56 -6.49
CA ILE A 380 8.16 5.18 -6.28
C ILE A 380 7.42 4.60 -7.50
N PRO A 381 6.43 5.30 -8.11
CA PRO A 381 5.76 4.81 -9.31
C PRO A 381 6.71 4.51 -10.49
N ASP A 382 7.73 5.34 -10.68
CA ASP A 382 8.69 5.18 -11.78
C ASP A 382 9.64 4.01 -11.53
N ILE A 383 10.02 3.77 -10.27
CA ILE A 383 10.79 2.60 -9.88
C ILE A 383 9.93 1.33 -10.04
N ILE A 384 8.63 1.37 -9.67
CA ILE A 384 7.70 0.25 -9.90
C ILE A 384 7.62 -0.10 -11.39
N ASN A 385 7.60 0.88 -12.30
CA ASN A 385 7.65 0.60 -13.74
C ASN A 385 8.86 -0.28 -14.11
N PHE A 386 10.05 0.03 -13.58
CA PHE A 386 11.26 -0.76 -13.85
C PHE A 386 11.30 -2.10 -13.11
N ILE A 387 10.67 -2.21 -11.93
CA ILE A 387 10.47 -3.50 -11.25
C ILE A 387 9.63 -4.42 -12.14
N ILE A 388 8.54 -3.91 -12.71
CA ILE A 388 7.69 -4.69 -13.60
C ILE A 388 8.47 -5.15 -14.84
N ILE A 389 9.25 -4.27 -15.47
CA ILE A 389 10.10 -4.64 -16.61
C ILE A 389 11.08 -5.77 -16.22
N THR A 390 11.73 -5.65 -15.06
CA THR A 390 12.65 -6.68 -14.56
C THR A 390 11.93 -8.02 -14.32
N LEU A 391 10.72 -7.98 -13.75
CA LEU A 391 9.88 -9.17 -13.58
C LEU A 391 9.51 -9.82 -14.92
N LEU A 392 9.20 -9.04 -15.95
CA LEU A 392 8.93 -9.58 -17.30
C LEU A 392 10.17 -10.23 -17.92
N ILE A 393 11.37 -9.66 -17.71
CA ILE A 393 12.62 -10.26 -18.19
C ILE A 393 12.85 -11.64 -17.56
N HIS A 394 12.49 -11.83 -16.29
CA HIS A 394 12.65 -13.14 -15.61
C HIS A 394 11.81 -14.28 -16.19
N ILE A 395 10.70 -13.94 -16.84
CA ILE A 395 9.77 -14.89 -17.49
C ILE A 395 9.79 -14.72 -19.02
N LYS A 396 10.85 -14.10 -19.57
CA LYS A 396 10.93 -13.75 -20.98
C LYS A 396 10.81 -14.98 -21.88
N THR A 397 11.46 -16.08 -21.52
CA THR A 397 11.45 -17.32 -22.30
C THR A 397 10.03 -17.81 -22.51
N GLU A 398 9.25 -17.86 -21.44
CA GLU A 398 7.86 -18.28 -21.42
C GLU A 398 6.99 -17.29 -22.20
N LEU A 399 7.18 -15.97 -22.00
CA LEU A 399 6.39 -14.95 -22.68
C LEU A 399 6.54 -14.98 -24.20
N ILE A 400 7.76 -15.14 -24.73
CA ILE A 400 7.99 -15.09 -26.18
C ILE A 400 7.53 -16.35 -26.91
N THR A 401 7.50 -17.50 -26.23
CA THR A 401 6.99 -18.76 -26.78
C THR A 401 5.49 -18.90 -26.65
N SER A 402 4.87 -18.15 -25.72
CA SER A 402 3.43 -18.20 -25.46
C SER A 402 2.59 -17.70 -26.63
N ASP A 403 1.37 -18.24 -26.71
CA ASP A 403 0.27 -17.61 -27.45
C ASP A 403 -0.41 -16.48 -26.63
N PHE A 404 -1.51 -15.92 -27.17
CA PHE A 404 -2.24 -14.84 -26.50
C PHE A 404 -2.78 -15.25 -25.12
N SER A 405 -3.40 -16.43 -25.04
CA SER A 405 -4.07 -16.90 -23.82
C SER A 405 -3.06 -17.27 -22.75
N GLU A 406 -1.96 -17.93 -23.14
CA GLU A 406 -0.86 -18.29 -22.26
C GLU A 406 -0.15 -17.05 -21.71
N ALA A 407 0.19 -16.09 -22.58
CA ALA A 407 0.84 -14.85 -22.17
C ALA A 407 -0.03 -14.03 -21.22
N LEU A 408 -1.33 -13.87 -21.53
CA LEU A 408 -2.25 -13.16 -20.65
C LEU A 408 -2.41 -13.90 -19.31
N SER A 409 -2.46 -15.24 -19.31
CA SER A 409 -2.51 -16.02 -18.07
C SER A 409 -1.24 -15.86 -17.24
N LEU A 410 -0.05 -15.82 -17.86
CA LEU A 410 1.23 -15.56 -17.18
C LEU A 410 1.26 -14.16 -16.56
N LEU A 411 0.75 -13.15 -17.26
CA LEU A 411 0.68 -11.77 -16.76
C LEU A 411 -0.38 -11.58 -15.66
N LEU A 412 -1.50 -12.31 -15.72
CA LEU A 412 -2.54 -12.24 -14.68
C LEU A 412 -2.23 -13.12 -13.46
N ARG A 413 -1.31 -14.08 -13.59
CA ARG A 413 -0.86 -14.98 -12.54
C ARG A 413 0.65 -15.16 -12.63
N TYR A 414 1.39 -14.11 -12.22
CA TYR A 414 2.84 -14.12 -12.30
C TYR A 414 3.42 -15.34 -11.56
N PRO A 415 4.30 -16.14 -12.19
CA PRO A 415 4.80 -17.40 -11.61
C PRO A 415 5.93 -17.15 -10.60
N ILE A 416 5.67 -16.34 -9.58
CA ILE A 416 6.66 -15.86 -8.61
C ILE A 416 7.44 -16.99 -7.94
N SER A 417 6.77 -18.10 -7.60
CA SER A 417 7.43 -19.25 -6.96
C SER A 417 8.48 -19.90 -7.87
N GLN A 418 8.33 -19.84 -9.19
CA GLN A 418 9.34 -20.35 -10.13
C GLN A 418 10.51 -19.37 -10.25
N VAL A 419 10.22 -18.07 -10.21
CA VAL A 419 11.23 -17.01 -10.30
C VAL A 419 12.11 -16.98 -9.05
N ILE A 420 11.51 -17.04 -7.85
CA ILE A 420 12.25 -17.05 -6.58
C ILE A 420 13.17 -18.27 -6.48
N LYS A 421 12.76 -19.44 -7.00
CA LYS A 421 13.60 -20.65 -7.02
C LYS A 421 14.91 -20.50 -7.80
N LYS A 422 15.03 -19.47 -8.66
CA LYS A 422 16.28 -19.15 -9.38
C LYS A 422 17.29 -18.41 -8.49
N TYR A 423 16.87 -17.95 -7.31
CA TYR A 423 17.70 -17.25 -6.31
C TYR A 423 17.97 -18.15 -5.11
N ASN A 424 19.02 -17.84 -4.34
CA ASN A 424 19.36 -18.61 -3.14
C ASN A 424 18.31 -18.45 -2.04
N SER A 425 17.70 -17.26 -1.96
CA SER A 425 16.64 -16.96 -1.00
C SER A 425 15.65 -15.91 -1.53
N PRO A 426 14.45 -15.79 -0.93
CA PRO A 426 13.51 -14.72 -1.25
C PRO A 426 14.08 -13.31 -1.03
N GLU A 427 14.95 -13.13 -0.04
CA GLU A 427 15.62 -11.85 0.24
C GLU A 427 16.59 -11.47 -0.88
N ASP A 428 17.39 -12.43 -1.37
CA ASP A 428 18.29 -12.22 -2.51
C ASP A 428 17.49 -11.85 -3.77
N PHE A 429 16.32 -12.45 -3.97
CA PHE A 429 15.40 -12.07 -5.04
C PHE A 429 14.94 -10.61 -4.91
N VAL A 430 14.43 -10.20 -3.74
CA VAL A 430 13.98 -8.82 -3.50
C VAL A 430 15.13 -7.83 -3.69
N HIS A 431 16.33 -8.14 -3.20
CA HIS A 431 17.52 -7.33 -3.41
C HIS A 431 17.85 -7.18 -4.90
N GLY A 432 17.88 -8.29 -5.63
CA GLY A 432 18.21 -8.34 -7.05
C GLY A 432 17.26 -7.47 -7.88
N ILE A 433 15.95 -7.71 -7.78
CA ILE A 433 14.95 -6.94 -8.54
C ILE A 433 15.00 -5.46 -8.19
N TYR A 434 15.17 -5.12 -6.91
CA TYR A 434 15.25 -3.74 -6.48
C TYR A 434 16.47 -3.06 -7.08
N LYS A 435 17.66 -3.67 -6.94
CA LYS A 435 18.92 -3.12 -7.44
C LYS A 435 18.91 -2.92 -8.95
N ASP A 436 18.45 -3.92 -9.71
CA ASP A 436 18.35 -3.82 -11.17
C ASP A 436 17.39 -2.71 -11.60
N SER A 437 16.27 -2.57 -10.89
CA SER A 437 15.28 -1.52 -11.16
C SER A 437 15.80 -0.13 -10.84
N ILE A 438 16.58 0.03 -9.76
CA ILE A 438 17.24 1.30 -9.45
C ILE A 438 18.25 1.65 -10.55
N HIS A 439 19.05 0.69 -11.01
CA HIS A 439 19.99 0.96 -12.10
C HIS A 439 19.31 1.34 -13.42
N LEU A 440 18.17 0.73 -13.73
CA LEU A 440 17.33 1.17 -14.86
C LEU A 440 16.79 2.59 -14.63
N TYR A 441 16.25 2.86 -13.43
CA TYR A 441 15.70 4.17 -13.07
C TYR A 441 16.73 5.32 -13.15
N GLU A 442 17.97 5.08 -12.70
CA GLU A 442 19.08 6.04 -12.81
C GLU A 442 19.46 6.36 -14.27
N ARG A 443 19.13 5.45 -15.20
CA ARG A 443 19.43 5.57 -16.63
C ARG A 443 18.22 6.01 -17.45
N ARG A 444 17.07 6.25 -16.82
CA ARG A 444 15.77 6.47 -17.50
C ARG A 444 15.78 7.56 -18.59
N ASP A 445 16.62 8.58 -18.41
CA ASP A 445 16.73 9.72 -19.34
C ASP A 445 17.74 9.48 -20.48
N LYS A 446 18.37 8.30 -20.54
CA LYS A 446 19.43 7.94 -21.50
C LYS A 446 19.09 6.63 -22.21
N ASP A 447 18.35 6.74 -23.30
CA ASP A 447 17.79 5.60 -24.07
C ASP A 447 18.83 4.52 -24.41
N LEU A 448 20.01 4.92 -24.89
CA LEU A 448 21.09 3.96 -25.20
C LEU A 448 21.55 3.19 -23.95
N LYS A 449 21.67 3.87 -22.80
CA LYS A 449 22.09 3.22 -21.54
C LYS A 449 21.02 2.32 -20.96
N LEU A 450 19.73 2.64 -21.15
CA LEU A 450 18.63 1.74 -20.79
C LEU A 450 18.69 0.46 -21.62
N TYR A 451 18.87 0.60 -22.93
CA TYR A 451 18.96 -0.53 -23.86
C TYR A 451 20.15 -1.44 -23.53
N GLU A 452 21.35 -0.87 -23.34
CA GLU A 452 22.55 -1.62 -22.95
C GLU A 452 22.36 -2.38 -21.64
N TYR A 453 21.73 -1.75 -20.64
CA TYR A 453 21.45 -2.41 -19.37
C TYR A 453 20.40 -3.53 -19.53
N GLY A 454 19.38 -3.32 -20.37
CA GLY A 454 18.40 -4.35 -20.72
C GLY A 454 19.03 -5.58 -21.37
N ILE A 455 20.03 -5.40 -22.25
CA ILE A 455 20.83 -6.51 -22.80
C ILE A 455 21.54 -7.26 -21.67
N LYS A 456 22.21 -6.53 -20.77
CA LYS A 456 22.92 -7.15 -19.64
C LYS A 456 21.98 -7.96 -18.74
N LEU A 457 20.78 -7.46 -18.44
CA LEU A 457 19.78 -8.21 -17.68
C LEU A 457 19.35 -9.48 -18.41
N ASN A 458 19.18 -9.40 -19.72
CA ASN A 458 18.86 -10.56 -20.54
C ASN A 458 19.98 -11.61 -20.56
N GLU A 459 21.23 -11.21 -20.67
CA GLU A 459 22.37 -12.13 -20.57
C GLU A 459 22.44 -12.81 -19.20
N THR A 460 22.07 -12.07 -18.15
CA THR A 460 22.07 -12.56 -16.76
C THR A 460 20.95 -13.57 -16.52
N TYR A 461 19.71 -13.23 -16.89
CA TYR A 461 18.52 -14.00 -16.53
C TYR A 461 18.08 -15.00 -17.62
N ASN A 462 18.53 -14.80 -18.85
CA ASN A 462 18.16 -15.60 -20.01
C ASN A 462 19.39 -15.99 -20.89
N PRO A 463 20.46 -16.57 -20.31
CA PRO A 463 21.72 -16.82 -21.02
C PRO A 463 21.58 -17.78 -22.23
N ASN A 464 20.54 -18.63 -22.22
CA ASN A 464 20.29 -19.60 -23.27
C ASN A 464 19.52 -19.00 -24.48
N LEU A 465 18.97 -17.79 -24.33
CA LEU A 465 18.25 -17.09 -25.39
C LEU A 465 19.22 -16.26 -26.25
N LYS A 466 19.90 -16.94 -27.19
CA LYS A 466 20.78 -16.26 -28.15
C LYS A 466 19.99 -15.78 -29.38
N PHE A 467 19.54 -14.53 -29.34
CA PHE A 467 18.96 -13.87 -30.52
C PHE A 467 20.07 -13.28 -31.39
N LYS A 468 20.39 -13.94 -32.51
CA LYS A 468 21.12 -13.27 -33.61
C LYS A 468 20.12 -12.41 -34.39
N MET A 469 20.02 -11.13 -34.05
CA MET A 469 19.53 -10.14 -35.00
C MET A 469 20.57 -10.00 -36.11
N SER A 470 20.49 -10.83 -37.15
CA SER A 470 21.34 -10.66 -38.33
C SER A 470 20.87 -9.43 -39.10
N TYR A 471 21.47 -8.28 -38.80
CA TYR A 471 21.57 -7.20 -39.77
C TYR A 471 22.45 -7.71 -40.92
N SER A 472 21.81 -8.23 -41.96
CA SER A 472 22.47 -8.51 -43.25
C SER A 472 22.85 -7.16 -43.88
N GLY A 473 23.96 -6.60 -43.42
CA GLY A 473 24.45 -5.29 -43.83
C GLY A 473 25.96 -5.20 -43.68
N SER A 474 26.70 -6.22 -44.11
CA SER A 474 28.14 -6.12 -44.36
C SER A 474 28.65 -7.34 -45.12
N GLN A 475 29.43 -7.05 -46.16
CA GLN A 475 29.97 -7.97 -47.15
C GLN A 475 30.90 -9.00 -46.52
N SER A 476 30.65 -10.28 -46.77
CA SER A 476 31.68 -11.31 -46.78
C SER A 476 31.49 -12.18 -48.01
N ARG A 477 32.52 -12.23 -48.85
CA ARG A 477 32.60 -13.09 -50.06
C ARG A 477 32.50 -14.56 -49.66
N PRO A 478 31.65 -15.37 -50.31
CA PRO A 478 31.85 -16.79 -50.38
C PRO A 478 32.31 -17.18 -51.79
N THR A 479 33.48 -17.79 -51.85
CA THR A 479 33.94 -18.61 -52.98
C THR A 479 33.02 -19.86 -53.05
N SER A 480 32.43 -20.09 -54.24
CA SER A 480 32.08 -21.39 -54.90
C SER A 480 31.71 -22.60 -54.01
N GLN A 481 30.66 -23.40 -54.21
CA GLN A 481 29.74 -23.82 -55.29
C GLN A 481 28.71 -24.73 -54.53
N GLU A 482 27.38 -24.68 -54.67
CA GLU A 482 26.55 -25.42 -55.63
C GLU A 482 25.04 -25.23 -55.30
N THR A 483 24.28 -24.79 -56.32
CA THR A 483 22.97 -25.26 -56.81
C THR A 483 21.67 -25.42 -55.96
N VAL A 484 20.68 -24.58 -56.37
CA VAL A 484 19.20 -24.73 -56.50
C VAL A 484 18.26 -24.53 -55.28
N ARG A 485 17.50 -23.42 -55.26
CA ARG A 485 16.08 -23.30 -55.68
C ARG A 485 15.53 -21.86 -55.53
N LYS A 486 15.06 -21.30 -56.66
CA LYS A 486 14.47 -19.96 -56.82
C LYS A 486 13.03 -19.91 -56.26
N VAL A 487 12.80 -19.21 -55.14
CA VAL A 487 11.44 -18.72 -54.75
C VAL A 487 11.47 -17.31 -54.10
N ASP A 488 12.61 -16.76 -53.65
CA ASP A 488 12.58 -15.59 -52.74
C ASP A 488 12.55 -14.17 -53.35
N GLN A 489 12.56 -13.99 -54.68
CA GLN A 489 12.62 -12.62 -55.26
C GLN A 489 11.33 -11.80 -55.04
N SER A 490 10.15 -12.43 -54.96
CA SER A 490 8.87 -11.71 -54.85
C SER A 490 8.59 -11.12 -53.46
N ARG A 491 9.12 -11.72 -52.39
CA ARG A 491 8.87 -11.25 -51.01
C ARG A 491 9.76 -10.06 -50.65
N GLU A 492 10.99 -10.06 -51.16
CA GLU A 492 11.94 -8.99 -50.94
C GLU A 492 11.53 -7.69 -51.65
N GLU A 493 10.99 -7.79 -52.87
CA GLU A 493 10.43 -6.66 -53.60
C GLU A 493 9.19 -6.07 -52.90
N LYS A 494 8.32 -6.91 -52.35
CA LYS A 494 7.16 -6.46 -51.55
C LYS A 494 7.57 -5.70 -50.29
N LEU A 495 8.60 -6.18 -49.58
CA LEU A 495 9.11 -5.52 -48.38
C LEU A 495 9.84 -4.20 -48.70
N LYS A 496 10.59 -4.15 -49.81
CA LYS A 496 11.20 -2.91 -50.32
C LYS A 496 10.13 -1.90 -50.72
N PHE A 497 9.07 -2.35 -51.38
CA PHE A 497 7.93 -1.51 -51.76
C PHE A 497 7.18 -0.96 -50.54
N GLU A 498 6.93 -1.78 -49.51
CA GLU A 498 6.29 -1.31 -48.27
C GLU A 498 7.17 -0.34 -47.50
N LYS A 499 8.47 -0.57 -47.42
CA LYS A 499 9.42 0.35 -46.77
C LYS A 499 9.44 1.71 -47.46
N VAL A 500 9.54 1.75 -48.79
CA VAL A 500 9.51 3.00 -49.58
C VAL A 500 8.17 3.72 -49.40
N ARG A 501 7.05 2.98 -49.32
CA ARG A 501 5.72 3.57 -49.06
C ARG A 501 5.63 4.19 -47.67
N LEU A 502 6.25 3.58 -46.66
CA LEU A 502 6.27 4.07 -45.28
C LEU A 502 7.15 5.32 -45.14
N GLU A 503 8.31 5.33 -45.80
CA GLU A 503 9.20 6.50 -45.89
C GLU A 503 8.52 7.68 -46.60
N MET A 504 7.79 7.43 -47.70
CA MET A 504 7.02 8.47 -48.39
C MET A 504 5.89 9.06 -47.53
N ARG A 505 5.21 8.23 -46.72
CA ARG A 505 4.19 8.70 -45.76
C ARG A 505 4.79 9.52 -44.64
N LEU A 506 5.93 9.10 -44.09
CA LEU A 506 6.66 9.84 -43.05
C LEU A 506 7.16 11.19 -43.59
N LYS A 507 7.70 11.21 -44.82
CA LYS A 507 8.17 12.44 -45.47
C LYS A 507 7.02 13.40 -45.76
N LYS A 508 5.87 12.90 -46.22
CA LYS A 508 4.66 13.71 -46.42
C LYS A 508 4.12 14.28 -45.10
N LYS A 509 4.05 13.46 -44.04
CA LYS A 509 3.60 13.88 -42.71
C LYS A 509 4.57 14.89 -42.08
N ALA A 510 5.88 14.72 -42.27
CA ALA A 510 6.88 15.70 -41.84
C ALA A 510 6.76 17.03 -42.60
N GLN A 511 6.50 17.00 -43.91
CA GLN A 511 6.25 18.21 -44.70
C GLN A 511 4.95 18.92 -44.32
N GLU A 512 3.91 18.17 -43.94
CA GLU A 512 2.65 18.74 -43.42
C GLU A 512 2.82 19.37 -42.04
N MET A 513 3.72 18.84 -41.19
CA MET A 513 4.05 19.41 -39.87
C MET A 513 4.93 20.66 -39.95
N VAL A 514 5.66 20.87 -41.04
CA VAL A 514 6.50 22.07 -41.26
C VAL A 514 5.70 23.20 -41.93
N LYS A 515 4.48 22.93 -42.42
CA LYS A 515 3.59 23.91 -43.07
C LYS A 515 2.42 24.39 -42.18
N LYS A 516 2.40 24.02 -40.90
CA LYS A 516 1.56 24.61 -39.86
C LYS A 516 2.47 25.32 -38.88
#